data_AF-A0A3F2RE25-F1
#
_entry.id   AF-A0A3F2RE25-F1
#
_cell.length_a   1.000
_cell.length_b   1.000
_cell.length_c   1.000
_cell.angle_alpha   90.00
_cell.angle_beta   90.00
_cell.angle_gamma   90.00
#
_symmetry.space_group_name_H-M   'P 1'
#
loop_
_entity.id
_entity.type
_entity.pdbx_description
1 polymer ?
#
loop_
_entity_poly.entity_id
_entity_poly.type
_entity_poly.pdbx_seq_one_letter_code
_entity_poly.pdbx_strand_id
1 'polypeptide(L)'
;MVNLWLVPASTALLSLPSAALAGIVADSYDAQAQAIIDSFSVAEVVGQMTQLDLSVVMNDTTKTLNETSVRAFAKQYVGSYLNTFWSDPVGDKYGWNASEFRPIVTRIQEITMEENGGHPILYGIMAQTTLE
;
A
#
# COMPACT_ATOMS: atom_id res chain seq x y z
N MET A 1 -23.98 41.41 -47.82
CA MET A 1 -24.77 41.39 -46.56
C MET A 1 -26.08 40.72 -46.92
N VAL A 2 -26.56 39.57 -46.42
CA VAL A 2 -26.49 38.85 -45.14
C VAL A 2 -26.71 37.35 -45.50
N ASN A 3 -25.74 36.45 -45.37
CA ASN A 3 -25.33 35.61 -44.21
C ASN A 3 -25.90 34.17 -44.26
N LEU A 4 -25.01 33.24 -44.60
CA LEU A 4 -25.14 31.78 -44.58
C LEU A 4 -25.05 31.29 -43.12
N TRP A 5 -26.03 30.54 -42.62
CA TRP A 5 -25.97 29.96 -41.26
C TRP A 5 -26.04 28.43 -41.35
N LEU A 6 -24.95 27.81 -40.90
CA LEU A 6 -24.77 26.38 -40.70
C LEU A 6 -25.72 25.85 -39.61
N VAL A 7 -26.25 24.65 -39.84
CA VAL A 7 -26.93 23.82 -38.84
C VAL A 7 -25.90 23.35 -37.81
N PRO A 8 -26.11 23.55 -36.50
CA PRO A 8 -25.20 23.01 -35.49
C PRO A 8 -25.48 21.51 -35.31
N ALA A 9 -24.45 20.70 -35.56
CA ALA A 9 -24.42 19.31 -35.13
C ALA A 9 -24.43 19.29 -33.60
N SER A 10 -25.54 18.82 -33.01
CA SER A 10 -25.66 18.59 -31.57
C SER A 10 -24.76 17.43 -31.16
N THR A 11 -23.62 17.71 -30.55
CA THR A 11 -22.92 16.76 -29.68
C THR A 11 -23.59 16.82 -28.30
N ALA A 12 -24.52 15.90 -28.06
CA ALA A 12 -25.04 15.66 -26.73
C ALA A 12 -23.90 15.07 -25.87
N LEU A 13 -23.27 15.91 -25.06
CA LEU A 13 -22.43 15.48 -23.94
C LEU A 13 -23.34 14.78 -22.94
N LEU A 14 -23.39 13.45 -23.00
CA LEU A 14 -24.00 12.60 -21.98
C LEU A 14 -23.24 12.85 -20.67
N SER A 15 -23.82 13.64 -19.77
CA SER A 15 -23.38 13.73 -18.38
C SER A 15 -23.71 12.40 -17.70
N LEU A 16 -22.76 11.46 -17.73
CA LEU A 16 -22.88 10.23 -16.97
C LEU A 16 -22.94 10.59 -15.48
N PRO A 17 -23.98 10.18 -14.74
CA PRO A 17 -24.09 10.45 -13.32
C PRO A 17 -22.90 9.79 -12.60
N SER A 18 -22.25 10.51 -11.68
CA SER A 18 -21.04 10.08 -10.99
C SER A 18 -21.15 8.72 -10.29
N ALA A 19 -22.36 8.30 -9.91
CA ALA A 19 -22.62 6.97 -9.36
C ALA A 19 -22.45 5.84 -10.39
N ALA A 20 -22.81 6.06 -11.65
CA ALA A 20 -22.60 5.09 -12.73
C ALA A 20 -21.11 4.98 -13.07
N LEU A 21 -20.37 6.11 -13.04
CA LEU A 21 -18.93 6.10 -13.22
C LEU A 21 -18.21 5.41 -12.04
N ALA A 22 -18.65 5.66 -10.81
CA ALA A 22 -18.11 4.99 -9.62
C ALA A 22 -18.36 3.48 -9.64
N GLY A 23 -19.54 3.03 -10.10
CA GLY A 23 -19.84 1.60 -10.28
C GLY A 23 -18.93 0.93 -11.30
N ILE A 24 -18.75 1.54 -12.48
CA ILE A 24 -17.84 1.02 -13.52
C ILE A 24 -16.39 0.94 -13.02
N VAL A 25 -15.95 1.93 -12.23
CA VAL A 25 -14.59 1.96 -11.67
C VAL A 25 -14.42 0.92 -10.55
N ALA A 26 -15.42 0.76 -9.67
CA ALA A 26 -15.41 -0.29 -8.66
C ALA A 26 -15.35 -1.69 -9.30
N ASP A 27 -16.20 -1.96 -10.29
CA ASP A 27 -16.18 -3.21 -11.06
C ASP A 27 -14.81 -3.47 -11.71
N SER A 28 -14.12 -2.40 -12.16
CA SER A 28 -12.78 -2.53 -12.76
C SER A 28 -11.70 -2.90 -11.74
N TYR A 29 -11.77 -2.37 -10.52
CA TYR A 29 -10.82 -2.72 -9.46
C TYR A 29 -11.10 -4.11 -8.90
N ASP A 30 -12.37 -4.52 -8.79
CA ASP A 30 -12.73 -5.88 -8.38
C ASP A 30 -12.23 -6.92 -9.39
N ALA A 31 -12.43 -6.66 -10.70
CA ALA A 31 -11.90 -7.54 -11.75
C ALA A 31 -10.36 -7.60 -11.74
N GLN A 32 -9.69 -6.47 -11.48
CA GLN A 32 -8.24 -6.42 -11.36
C GLN A 32 -7.74 -7.20 -10.14
N ALA A 33 -8.38 -7.01 -8.98
CA ALA A 33 -8.05 -7.72 -7.76
C ALA A 33 -8.24 -9.24 -7.94
N GLN A 34 -9.35 -9.65 -8.56
CA GLN A 34 -9.60 -11.05 -8.86
C GLN A 34 -8.53 -11.64 -9.79
N ALA A 35 -8.15 -10.93 -10.86
CA ALA A 35 -7.09 -11.39 -11.76
C ALA A 35 -5.73 -11.54 -11.08
N ILE A 36 -5.39 -10.66 -10.11
CA ILE A 36 -4.18 -10.78 -9.30
C ILE A 36 -4.26 -12.01 -8.40
N ILE A 37 -5.36 -12.20 -7.67
CA ILE A 37 -5.53 -13.35 -6.77
C ILE A 37 -5.57 -14.68 -7.53
N ASP A 38 -6.19 -14.71 -8.71
CA ASP A 38 -6.22 -15.89 -9.58
C ASP A 38 -4.82 -16.30 -10.08
N SER A 39 -3.88 -15.35 -10.12
CA SER A 39 -2.50 -15.63 -10.49
C SER A 39 -1.65 -16.22 -9.35
N PHE A 40 -2.15 -16.20 -8.11
CA PHE A 40 -1.41 -16.64 -6.93
C PHE A 40 -1.58 -18.13 -6.63
N SER A 41 -0.52 -18.71 -6.10
CA SER A 41 -0.57 -19.95 -5.35
C SER A 41 -1.29 -19.76 -4.01
N VAL A 42 -1.72 -20.85 -3.39
CA VAL A 42 -2.32 -20.82 -2.04
C VAL A 42 -1.36 -20.21 -1.02
N ALA A 43 -0.06 -20.46 -1.13
CA ALA A 43 0.94 -19.91 -0.22
C ALA A 43 1.05 -18.38 -0.37
N GLU A 44 1.00 -17.87 -1.59
CA GLU A 44 0.98 -16.43 -1.87
C GLU A 44 -0.28 -15.78 -1.29
N VAL A 45 -1.46 -16.36 -1.48
CA VAL A 45 -2.71 -15.84 -0.87
C VAL A 45 -2.59 -15.78 0.65
N VAL A 46 -2.12 -16.85 1.30
CA VAL A 46 -1.95 -16.88 2.77
C VAL A 46 -0.90 -15.86 3.22
N GLY A 47 0.20 -15.71 2.50
CA GLY A 47 1.22 -14.71 2.80
C GLY A 47 0.67 -13.30 2.71
N GLN A 48 -0.10 -12.99 1.67
CA GLN A 48 -0.71 -11.67 1.51
C GLN A 48 -1.74 -11.34 2.61
N MET A 49 -2.37 -12.36 3.19
CA MET A 49 -3.25 -12.24 4.37
C MET A 49 -2.48 -12.14 5.71
N THR A 50 -1.16 -12.28 5.69
CA THR A 50 -0.32 -12.26 6.88
C THR A 50 0.24 -10.87 7.13
N GLN A 51 0.07 -10.38 8.36
CA GLN A 51 0.61 -9.13 8.83
C GLN A 51 1.56 -9.37 10.01
N LEU A 52 2.76 -8.78 9.96
CA LEU A 52 3.77 -8.90 11.01
C LEU A 52 4.00 -7.58 11.76
N ASP A 53 4.33 -7.65 13.04
CA ASP A 53 4.84 -6.48 13.78
C ASP A 53 6.27 -6.15 13.33
N LEU A 54 6.60 -4.87 13.20
CA LEU A 54 7.92 -4.43 12.75
C LEU A 54 9.07 -5.02 13.58
N SER A 55 8.86 -5.29 14.88
CA SER A 55 9.90 -5.82 15.77
C SER A 55 10.56 -7.11 15.28
N VAL A 56 9.84 -7.96 14.55
CA VAL A 56 10.38 -9.25 14.07
C VAL A 56 11.44 -9.10 12.97
N VAL A 57 11.53 -7.90 12.38
CA VAL A 57 12.53 -7.55 11.35
C VAL A 57 13.46 -6.43 11.80
N MET A 58 13.53 -6.14 13.09
CA MET A 58 14.40 -5.10 13.64
C MET A 58 15.46 -5.71 14.55
N ASN A 59 16.62 -5.07 14.61
CA ASN A 59 17.65 -5.40 15.58
C ASN A 59 17.39 -4.65 16.89
N ASP A 60 17.20 -5.38 17.99
CA ASP A 60 16.90 -4.80 19.31
C ASP A 60 17.97 -3.83 19.82
N THR A 61 19.24 -4.11 19.58
CA THR A 61 20.34 -3.28 20.12
C THR A 61 20.59 -2.05 19.25
N THR A 62 20.70 -2.22 17.94
CA THR A 62 21.09 -1.14 17.02
C THR A 62 19.89 -0.31 16.55
N LYS A 63 18.66 -0.78 16.77
CA LYS A 63 17.43 -0.17 16.24
C LYS A 63 17.46 0.01 14.72
N THR A 64 18.17 -0.88 14.01
CA THR A 64 18.27 -0.90 12.54
C THR A 64 17.54 -2.09 11.96
N LEU A 65 17.11 -1.97 10.71
CA LEU A 65 16.44 -3.05 9.97
C LEU A 65 17.33 -4.29 9.85
N ASN A 66 16.76 -5.47 10.11
CA ASN A 66 17.37 -6.76 9.83
C ASN A 66 16.91 -7.24 8.46
N GLU A 67 17.66 -6.88 7.41
CA GLU A 67 17.33 -7.24 6.03
C GLU A 67 17.28 -8.76 5.79
N THR A 68 17.98 -9.56 6.60
CA THR A 68 17.92 -11.03 6.49
C THR A 68 16.53 -11.53 6.89
N SER A 69 15.97 -11.02 7.98
CA SER A 69 14.61 -11.34 8.39
C SER A 69 13.58 -10.83 7.37
N VAL A 70 13.73 -9.59 6.88
CA VAL A 70 12.83 -9.04 5.84
C VAL A 70 12.80 -9.96 4.61
N ARG A 71 13.98 -10.38 4.12
CA ARG A 71 14.09 -11.28 2.97
C ARG A 71 13.48 -12.66 3.24
N ALA A 72 13.63 -13.19 4.46
CA ALA A 72 13.03 -14.46 4.83
C ALA A 72 11.49 -14.40 4.79
N PHE A 73 10.89 -13.32 5.31
CA PHE A 73 9.44 -13.12 5.28
C PHE A 73 8.91 -12.72 3.89
N ALA A 74 9.70 -12.00 3.09
CA ALA A 74 9.34 -11.70 1.70
C ALA A 74 9.20 -12.96 0.85
N LYS A 75 10.08 -13.95 1.04
CA LYS A 75 9.97 -15.29 0.41
C LYS A 75 8.77 -16.11 0.90
N GLN A 76 8.15 -15.70 2.01
CA GLN A 76 6.89 -16.26 2.51
C GLN A 76 5.68 -15.40 2.10
N TYR A 77 5.88 -14.43 1.21
CA TYR A 77 4.86 -13.56 0.64
C TYR A 77 4.09 -12.70 1.65
N VAL A 78 4.68 -12.40 2.81
CA VAL A 78 4.06 -11.54 3.84
C VAL A 78 3.61 -10.22 3.22
N GLY A 79 2.30 -9.94 3.31
CA GLY A 79 1.68 -8.80 2.64
C GLY A 79 1.67 -7.50 3.44
N SER A 80 1.91 -7.54 4.75
CA SER A 80 1.83 -6.35 5.58
C SER A 80 2.80 -6.35 6.77
N TYR A 81 3.30 -5.16 7.09
CA TYR A 81 3.96 -4.88 8.37
C TYR A 81 3.22 -3.76 9.10
N LEU A 82 3.25 -3.78 10.43
CA LEU A 82 2.64 -2.73 11.24
C LEU A 82 3.58 -2.20 12.32
N ASN A 83 3.17 -1.07 12.91
CA ASN A 83 3.73 -0.47 14.11
C ASN A 83 5.03 0.32 13.89
N THR A 84 5.49 0.98 14.95
CA THR A 84 6.84 1.52 15.05
C THR A 84 7.65 0.63 16.00
N PHE A 85 8.97 0.64 15.89
CA PHE A 85 9.84 -0.15 16.78
C PHE A 85 10.01 0.46 18.18
N TRP A 86 9.18 1.44 18.54
CA TRP A 86 9.28 2.20 19.77
C TRP A 86 8.10 1.85 20.67
N SER A 87 8.38 1.19 21.79
CA SER A 87 7.39 0.90 22.83
C SER A 87 7.27 2.04 23.84
N ASP A 88 8.36 2.77 24.09
CA ASP A 88 8.44 3.90 25.02
C ASP A 88 9.42 4.97 24.52
N PRO A 89 9.28 6.24 24.97
CA PRO A 89 10.26 7.29 24.69
C PRO A 89 11.63 6.96 25.29
N VAL A 90 12.70 7.29 24.57
CA VAL A 90 14.09 7.21 25.06
C VAL A 90 14.67 8.62 25.10
N GLY A 91 14.80 9.17 26.32
CA GLY A 91 15.14 10.58 26.50
C GLY A 91 14.07 11.48 25.87
N ASP A 92 14.49 12.44 25.05
CA ASP A 92 13.58 13.35 24.34
C ASP A 92 13.03 12.78 23.02
N LYS A 93 13.31 11.51 22.71
CA LYS A 93 12.89 10.85 21.47
C LYS A 93 11.69 9.95 21.71
N TYR A 94 10.55 10.30 21.13
CA TYR A 94 9.27 9.59 21.25
C TYR A 94 9.03 8.58 20.12
N GLY A 95 9.97 8.44 19.19
CA GLY A 95 9.82 7.61 18.01
C GLY A 95 10.72 8.08 16.87
N TRP A 96 10.52 7.49 15.70
CA TRP A 96 11.11 7.99 14.45
C TRP A 96 10.26 9.11 13.87
N ASN A 97 10.89 10.18 13.42
CA ASN A 97 10.22 11.16 12.58
C ASN A 97 10.06 10.63 11.14
N ALA A 98 9.33 11.36 10.29
CA ALA A 98 9.06 10.95 8.92
C ALA A 98 10.34 10.70 8.08
N SER A 99 11.39 11.47 8.30
CA SER A 99 12.67 11.33 7.58
C SER A 99 13.47 10.11 8.03
N GLU A 100 13.29 9.66 9.27
CA GLU A 100 13.89 8.43 9.80
C GLU A 100 13.07 7.20 9.42
N PHE A 101 11.75 7.32 9.37
CA PHE A 101 10.84 6.21 9.09
C PHE A 101 10.79 5.84 7.62
N ARG A 102 10.75 6.84 6.74
CA ARG A 102 10.61 6.64 5.29
C ARG A 102 11.69 5.72 4.71
N PRO A 103 12.99 5.87 5.00
CA PRO A 103 14.02 4.96 4.49
C PRO A 103 13.81 3.50 4.92
N ILE A 104 13.31 3.27 6.13
CA ILE A 104 13.05 1.91 6.64
C ILE A 104 11.93 1.26 5.84
N VAL A 105 10.78 1.96 5.70
CA VAL A 105 9.64 1.46 4.93
C VAL A 105 10.03 1.26 3.46
N THR A 106 10.75 2.21 2.86
CA THR A 106 11.25 2.11 1.49
C THR A 106 12.12 0.86 1.33
N ARG A 107 13.05 0.61 2.26
CA ARG A 107 13.93 -0.56 2.16
C ARG A 107 13.17 -1.88 2.29
N ILE A 108 12.15 -1.95 3.14
CA ILE A 108 11.28 -3.13 3.25
C ILE A 108 10.53 -3.36 1.93
N GLN A 109 10.00 -2.31 1.32
CA GLN A 109 9.31 -2.41 0.02
C GLN A 109 10.23 -2.94 -1.08
N GLU A 110 11.44 -2.38 -1.20
CA GLU A 110 12.44 -2.82 -2.18
C GLU A 110 12.75 -4.31 -2.03
N ILE A 111 13.15 -4.75 -0.83
CA ILE A 111 13.49 -6.15 -0.57
C ILE A 111 12.29 -7.06 -0.83
N THR A 112 11.08 -6.62 -0.46
CA THR A 112 9.90 -7.45 -0.64
C THR A 112 9.59 -7.65 -2.12
N MET A 113 9.58 -6.57 -2.90
CA MET A 113 9.34 -6.61 -4.34
C MET A 113 10.42 -7.38 -5.11
N GLU A 114 11.69 -7.35 -4.64
CA GLU A 114 12.78 -8.17 -5.19
C GLU A 114 12.52 -9.67 -5.05
N GLU A 115 11.87 -10.11 -3.96
CA GLU A 115 11.80 -11.52 -3.57
C GLU A 115 10.43 -12.17 -3.80
N ASN A 116 9.34 -11.38 -3.88
CA ASN A 116 7.96 -11.88 -3.94
C ASN A 116 7.28 -11.70 -5.32
N GLY A 117 8.06 -11.45 -6.37
CA GLY A 117 7.55 -11.24 -7.73
C GLY A 117 7.01 -9.83 -7.98
N GLY A 118 7.40 -8.84 -7.17
CA GLY A 118 7.08 -7.42 -7.40
C GLY A 118 5.81 -6.93 -6.71
N HIS A 119 5.24 -7.69 -5.78
CA HIS A 119 4.03 -7.28 -5.05
C HIS A 119 4.42 -6.34 -3.90
N PRO A 120 3.88 -5.11 -3.86
CA PRO A 120 4.16 -4.19 -2.76
C PRO A 120 3.50 -4.68 -1.47
N ILE A 121 4.08 -4.33 -0.32
CA ILE A 121 3.44 -4.54 0.97
C ILE A 121 2.52 -3.36 1.33
N LEU A 122 1.59 -3.63 2.23
CA LEU A 122 0.97 -2.59 3.04
C LEU A 122 1.82 -2.30 4.28
N TYR A 123 1.82 -1.05 4.72
CA TYR A 123 2.46 -0.67 5.97
C TYR A 123 1.48 0.08 6.87
N GLY A 124 1.12 -0.54 8.00
CA GLY A 124 0.21 0.01 8.98
C GLY A 124 0.91 0.88 10.02
N ILE A 125 0.44 2.11 10.22
CA ILE A 125 0.86 2.97 11.33
C ILE A 125 -0.33 3.17 12.27
N MET A 126 -0.10 3.00 13.58
CA MET A 126 -1.08 3.38 14.59
C MET A 126 -1.06 4.89 14.78
N ALA A 127 -2.02 5.58 14.20
CA ALA A 127 -2.28 6.99 14.47
C ALA A 127 -3.32 7.09 15.59
N GLN A 128 -2.86 7.23 16.84
CA GLN A 128 -3.77 7.52 17.95
C GLN A 128 -4.05 9.02 17.97
N THR A 129 -5.24 9.42 17.49
CA THR A 129 -5.77 10.74 17.77
C THR A 129 -6.15 10.76 19.24
N THR A 130 -5.43 11.52 20.07
CA THR A 130 -5.94 11.92 21.38
C THR A 130 -7.24 12.66 21.15
N LEU A 131 -8.36 12.04 21.50
CA LEU A 131 -9.62 12.76 21.69
C LEU A 131 -9.46 13.55 22.98
N GLU A 132 -9.10 14.82 22.86
CA GLU A 132 -9.47 15.85 23.83
C GLU A 132 -10.82 16.46 23.44
#